data_AF-A0A2G9P1S6-F1
#
_entry.id   AF-A0A2G9P1S6-F1
#
_cell.length_a   1.000
_cell.length_b   1.000
_cell.length_c   1.000
_cell.angle_alpha   90.00
_cell.angle_beta   90.00
_cell.angle_gamma   90.00
#
_symmetry.space_group_name_H-M   'P 1'
#
loop_
_entity.id
_entity.type
_entity.pdbx_description
1 polymer ?
#
loop_
_entity_poly.entity_id
_entity_poly.type
_entity_poly.pdbx_seq_one_letter_code
_entity_poly.pdbx_strand_id
1 'polypeptide(L)' 'MTDLILESAAFKNGEQIPKKYGYKNTNINPPLTIKGIP' A
#
# COMPACT_ATOMS: atom_id res chain seq x y z
N MET A 1 -4.14 -22.07 -8.29
CA MET A 1 -4.34 -21.21 -7.11
C MET A 1 -3.84 -19.83 -7.48
N THR A 2 -4.65 -18.80 -7.27
CA THR A 2 -4.19 -17.41 -7.35
C THR A 2 -3.49 -17.05 -6.06
N ASP A 3 -2.30 -16.47 -6.17
CA ASP A 3 -1.55 -16.00 -5.00
C ASP A 3 -2.25 -14.79 -4.36
N LEU A 4 -2.19 -14.72 -3.03
CA LEU A 4 -2.64 -13.56 -2.27
C LEU A 4 -1.69 -12.39 -2.54
N ILE A 5 -2.22 -11.28 -3.06
CA ILE A 5 -1.45 -10.10 -3.43
C ILE A 5 -1.94 -8.90 -2.63
N LEU A 6 -1.01 -8.12 -2.09
CA LEU A 6 -1.25 -6.84 -1.42
C LEU A 6 -0.54 -5.71 -2.17
N GLU A 7 -1.30 -4.72 -2.63
CA GLU A 7 -0.82 -3.59 -3.42
C GLU A 7 -1.33 -2.26 -2.85
N SER A 8 -0.71 -1.14 -3.26
CA SER A 8 -1.19 0.20 -2.98
C SER A 8 -1.27 1.01 -4.28
N ALA A 9 -2.33 1.81 -4.45
CA ALA A 9 -2.41 2.77 -5.54
C ALA A 9 -1.41 3.94 -5.37
N ALA A 10 -0.79 4.07 -4.19
CA ALA A 10 0.06 5.20 -3.86
C ALA A 10 1.56 4.95 -4.02
N PHE A 11 2.00 3.70 -4.15
CA PHE A 11 3.40 3.30 -4.33
C PHE A 11 3.50 1.86 -4.84
N LYS A 12 4.60 1.51 -5.52
CA LYS A 12 4.87 0.13 -5.94
C LYS A 12 5.69 -0.64 -4.92
N ASN A 13 5.73 -1.97 -5.06
CA ASN A 13 6.57 -2.82 -4.22
C ASN A 13 8.05 -2.44 -4.34
N GLY A 14 8.70 -2.24 -3.18
CA GLY A 14 10.10 -1.79 -3.11
C GLY A 14 10.33 -0.29 -3.30
N GLU A 15 9.30 0.49 -3.65
CA GLU A 15 9.40 1.94 -3.76
C GLU A 15 9.14 2.64 -2.42
N GLN A 16 9.59 3.89 -2.30
CA GLN A 16 9.39 4.69 -1.10
C GLN A 16 7.92 5.12 -0.96
N ILE A 17 7.35 4.93 0.24
CA ILE A 17 6.00 5.40 0.58
C ILE A 17 5.96 6.94 0.59
N PRO A 18 4.95 7.58 -0.04
CA PRO A 18 4.80 9.04 -0.04
C PRO A 18 4.75 9.63 1.37
N LYS A 19 5.47 10.75 1.57
CA LYS A 19 5.62 11.41 2.87
C LYS A 19 4.29 11.76 3.56
N LYS A 20 3.22 12.05 2.81
CA LYS A 20 1.89 12.35 3.36
C LYS A 20 1.34 11.26 4.29
N TYR A 21 1.75 10.01 4.10
CA TYR A 21 1.36 8.87 4.96
C TYR A 21 2.31 8.66 6.16
N GLY A 22 3.37 9.46 6.28
CA GLY A 22 4.34 9.35 7.38
C GLY A 22 3.90 10.12 8.63
N TYR A 23 4.41 9.69 9.78
CA TYR A 23 4.10 10.25 11.11
C TYR A 23 4.43 11.74 11.28
N LYS A 24 5.37 12.28 10.50
CA LYS A 24 5.73 13.71 10.52
C LYS A 24 4.81 14.59 9.66
N ASN A 25 3.89 13.99 8.91
CA ASN A 25 2.99 14.69 8.01
C ASN A 25 1.53 14.41 8.43
N THR A 26 0.66 14.09 7.48
CA THR A 26 -0.76 13.84 7.74
C THR A 26 -0.99 12.57 8.54
N ASN A 27 -0.02 11.63 8.55
CA ASN A 27 -0.09 10.40 9.34
C ASN A 27 -1.39 9.59 9.12
N ILE A 28 -1.86 9.56 7.87
CA ILE A 28 -2.99 8.74 7.45
C ILE A 28 -2.50 7.46 6.79
N ASN A 29 -3.33 6.42 6.82
CA ASN A 29 -2.99 5.15 6.19
C ASN A 29 -3.00 5.28 4.66
N PRO A 30 -2.03 4.68 3.94
CA PRO A 30 -2.09 4.58 2.50
C PRO A 30 -3.25 3.69 2.04
N PRO A 31 -3.80 3.92 0.85
CA PRO A 31 -4.81 3.03 0.28
C PRO A 31 -4.18 1.67 -0.02
N LEU A 32 -4.81 0.60 0.45
CA LEU A 32 -4.36 -0.78 0.19
C LEU A 32 -5.43 -1.54 -0.59
N THR A 33 -4.99 -2.46 -1.44
CA THR A 33 -5.85 -3.32 -2.24
C THR A 33 -5.35 -4.76 -2.13
N ILE A 34 -6.28 -5.66 -1.81
CA ILE A 34 -6.00 -7.09 -1.68
C ILE A 34 -6.61 -7.80 -2.89
N LYS A 35 -5.84 -8.69 -3.52
CA LYS A 35 -6.28 -9.53 -4.65
C LYS A 35 -5.94 -11.00 -4.37
N GLY A 36 -6.59 -11.90 -5.09
CA GLY A 36 -6.33 -13.35 -4.97
C GLY A 36 -6.84 -13.93 -3.64
N ILE A 37 -7.94 -13.38 -3.11
CA ILE A 37 -8.63 -13.95 -1.95
C ILE A 37 -9.28 -15.28 -2.41
N PRO A 38 -9.01 -16.41 -1.74
CA PRO A 38 -9.57 -17.72 -2.10
C PRO A 38 -11.10 -17.77 -2.07
#